data_AF-A0A1H8L7S3-F1
#
_entry.id   AF-A0A1H8L7S3-F1
#
_cell.length_a   1.000
_cell.length_b   1.000
_cell.length_c   1.000
_cell.angle_alpha   90.00
_cell.angle_beta   90.00
_cell.angle_gamma   90.00
#
_symmetry.space_group_name_H-M   'P 1'
#
loop_
_entity.id
_entity.type
_entity.pdbx_description
1 polymer ?
#
loop_
_entity_poly.entity_id
_entity_poly.type
_entity_poly.pdbx_seq_one_letter_code
_entity_poly.pdbx_strand_id
1 'polypeptide(L)'
;MQNRVKFKIGEIEFEAEGSAETIERERAVFMNKLLPAAVDAIVRTRGERQTKSNIGVVEQPATLLEIENKEDSYSISPAKDLSRTSLVSYSNGFGKLTEQDFVLIAAYYEENKNGIKSFSSENVKQYYSNARRKKYSNNSQLLNDLAQKGLIMDDSNAEKAHPKHYVLTSEGLEYVESYQPKEDSEVKSKATRQRKKLDRKSSTYASLSADDLKLKNYPEIKNQKTFKEKMILTLYIVTVEGKGEWFSNADVQCLMTDILGLSSSEKIISNIFYKNKSWFKSEQDPTNKKAYTHKLLQGAKDFAQSIIESVEK
;
A
#
# COMPACT_ATOMS: atom_id res chain seq x y z
N MET A 1 3.36 -56.10 -17.24
CA MET A 1 2.09 -55.35 -17.43
C MET A 1 2.33 -54.36 -18.54
N GLN A 2 1.62 -54.47 -19.66
CA GLN A 2 1.64 -53.46 -20.72
C GLN A 2 0.62 -52.40 -20.35
N ASN A 3 1.07 -51.16 -20.22
CA ASN A 3 0.23 -50.02 -19.91
C ASN A 3 -0.02 -49.27 -21.22
N ARG A 4 -1.24 -48.77 -21.42
CA ARG A 4 -1.61 -47.95 -22.59
C ARG A 4 -2.12 -46.61 -22.11
N VAL A 5 -1.59 -45.53 -22.66
CA VAL A 5 -1.97 -44.15 -22.35
C VAL A 5 -2.45 -43.49 -23.62
N LYS A 6 -3.68 -42.97 -23.59
CA LYS A 6 -4.26 -42.16 -24.66
C LYS A 6 -4.56 -40.76 -24.15
N PHE A 7 -4.10 -39.75 -24.89
CA PHE A 7 -4.26 -38.34 -24.57
C PHE A 7 -4.77 -37.57 -25.79
N LYS A 8 -5.73 -36.67 -25.59
CA LYS A 8 -6.32 -35.87 -26.66
C LYS A 8 -6.42 -34.41 -26.24
N ILE A 9 -5.76 -33.52 -26.98
CA ILE A 9 -5.88 -32.07 -26.84
C ILE A 9 -6.35 -31.50 -28.18
N GLY A 10 -7.64 -31.14 -28.26
CA GLY A 10 -8.21 -30.59 -29.48
C GLY A 10 -8.12 -31.57 -30.65
N GLU A 11 -7.35 -31.20 -31.68
CA GLU A 11 -7.08 -32.01 -32.89
C GLU A 11 -5.88 -32.94 -32.75
N ILE A 12 -5.09 -32.84 -31.68
CA ILE A 12 -3.88 -33.65 -31.47
C ILE A 12 -4.21 -34.84 -30.56
N GLU A 13 -4.00 -36.05 -31.09
CA GLU A 13 -4.13 -37.32 -30.35
C GLU A 13 -2.76 -37.97 -30.15
N PHE A 14 -2.48 -38.42 -28.93
CA PHE A 14 -1.28 -39.17 -28.56
C PHE A 14 -1.68 -40.50 -27.95
N GLU A 15 -1.06 -41.57 -28.40
CA GLU A 15 -1.30 -42.91 -27.90
C GLU A 15 0.03 -43.66 -27.78
N ALA A 16 0.32 -44.18 -26.60
CA ALA A 16 1.53 -44.94 -26.31
C ALA A 16 1.18 -46.21 -25.54
N GLU A 17 1.73 -47.35 -25.94
CA GLU A 17 1.55 -48.65 -25.30
C GLU A 17 2.91 -49.29 -25.03
N GLY A 18 3.18 -49.64 -23.78
CA GLY A 18 4.48 -50.21 -23.41
C GLY A 18 4.73 -50.37 -21.92
N SER A 19 6.00 -50.48 -21.55
CA SER A 19 6.43 -50.45 -20.15
C SER A 19 6.30 -49.03 -19.59
N ALA A 20 6.11 -48.88 -18.27
CA ALA A 20 5.93 -47.57 -17.64
C ALA A 20 7.07 -46.58 -17.96
N GLU A 21 8.32 -47.08 -18.05
CA GLU A 21 9.48 -46.25 -18.42
C GLU A 21 9.51 -45.83 -19.89
N THR A 22 8.93 -46.64 -20.77
CA THR A 22 8.82 -46.29 -22.20
C THR A 22 7.75 -45.23 -22.40
N ILE A 23 6.60 -45.38 -21.74
CA ILE A 23 5.48 -44.44 -21.82
C ILE A 23 5.87 -43.07 -21.28
N GLU A 24 6.59 -42.99 -20.16
CA GLU A 24 6.97 -41.70 -19.61
C GLU A 24 8.02 -40.98 -20.48
N ARG A 25 8.92 -41.74 -21.11
CA ARG A 25 9.86 -41.18 -22.10
C ARG A 25 9.14 -40.64 -23.33
N GLU A 26 8.21 -41.41 -23.89
CA GLU A 26 7.42 -40.97 -25.06
C GLU A 26 6.52 -39.79 -24.72
N ARG A 27 5.92 -39.80 -23.53
CA ARG A 27 5.14 -38.67 -22.99
C ARG A 27 6.00 -37.41 -22.84
N ALA A 28 7.22 -37.54 -22.31
CA ALA A 28 8.13 -36.40 -22.15
C ALA A 28 8.55 -35.83 -23.51
N VAL A 29 8.82 -36.69 -24.51
CA VAL A 29 9.12 -36.25 -25.87
C VAL A 29 7.91 -35.56 -26.52
N PHE A 30 6.71 -36.11 -26.33
CA PHE A 30 5.48 -35.52 -26.84
C PHE A 30 5.22 -34.14 -26.21
N MET A 31 5.31 -34.02 -24.88
CA MET A 31 5.04 -32.78 -24.15
C MET A 31 6.07 -31.69 -24.43
N ASN A 32 7.36 -32.04 -24.50
CA ASN A 32 8.42 -31.04 -24.60
C ASN A 32 8.82 -30.69 -26.04
N LYS A 33 8.57 -31.57 -27.02
CA LYS A 33 8.99 -31.35 -28.41
C LYS A 33 7.83 -31.30 -29.40
N LEU A 34 6.92 -32.27 -29.36
CA LEU A 34 5.89 -32.41 -30.40
C LEU A 34 4.69 -31.50 -30.17
N LEU A 35 4.24 -31.32 -28.92
CA LEU A 35 3.13 -30.42 -28.60
C LEU A 35 3.43 -28.96 -28.93
N PRO A 36 4.58 -28.37 -28.51
CA PRO A 36 4.90 -26.99 -28.85
C PRO A 36 4.96 -26.79 -30.37
N ALA A 37 5.60 -27.73 -31.10
CA ALA A 37 5.72 -27.64 -32.56
C ALA A 37 4.37 -27.76 -33.29
N ALA A 38 3.49 -28.65 -32.82
CA ALA A 38 2.16 -28.81 -33.40
C ALA A 38 1.24 -27.61 -33.09
N VAL A 39 1.34 -27.05 -31.88
CA VAL A 39 0.63 -25.82 -31.51
C VAL A 39 1.12 -24.65 -32.37
N ASP A 40 2.43 -24.50 -32.58
CA ASP A 40 3.00 -23.45 -33.43
C ASP A 40 2.54 -23.57 -34.90
N ALA A 41 2.46 -24.79 -35.43
CA ALA A 41 1.96 -25.06 -36.78
C ALA A 41 0.46 -24.74 -36.93
N ILE A 42 -0.36 -25.05 -35.91
CA ILE A 42 -1.78 -24.68 -35.89
C ILE A 42 -1.95 -23.16 -35.79
N VAL A 43 -1.16 -22.48 -34.95
CA VAL A 43 -1.20 -21.01 -34.84
C VAL A 43 -0.81 -20.35 -36.17
N ARG A 44 0.23 -20.85 -36.84
CA ARG A 44 0.66 -20.35 -38.15
C ARG A 44 -0.40 -20.54 -39.24
N THR A 45 -0.99 -21.74 -39.36
CA THR A 45 -1.99 -22.03 -40.40
C THR A 45 -3.36 -21.38 -40.13
N ARG A 46 -3.72 -21.16 -38.86
CA ARG A 46 -4.95 -20.44 -38.49
C ARG A 46 -4.79 -18.92 -38.59
N GLY A 47 -3.58 -18.40 -38.38
CA GLY A 47 -3.22 -17.00 -38.64
C GLY A 47 -3.24 -16.66 -40.14
N GLU A 48 -2.79 -17.56 -41.01
CA GLU A 48 -2.81 -17.37 -42.47
C GLU A 48 -4.23 -17.41 -43.08
N ARG A 49 -5.21 -18.00 -42.39
CA ARG A 49 -6.62 -18.00 -42.86
C ARG A 49 -7.32 -16.65 -42.67
N GLN A 50 -6.75 -15.72 -41.89
CA GLN A 50 -7.28 -14.35 -41.78
C GLN A 50 -6.58 -13.32 -42.68
N THR A 51 -5.53 -13.71 -43.41
CA THR A 51 -4.76 -12.80 -44.28
C THR A 51 -4.84 -13.17 -45.76
N LYS A 52 -6.02 -13.56 -46.24
CA LYS A 52 -6.33 -13.55 -47.69
C LYS A 52 -7.44 -12.55 -48.00
N SER A 53 -7.09 -11.27 -47.96
CA SER A 53 -7.68 -10.27 -48.85
C SER A 53 -6.66 -9.16 -49.13
N ASN A 54 -6.35 -9.01 -50.43
CA ASN A 54 -5.73 -7.84 -51.09
C ASN A 54 -4.20 -7.74 -50.91
N ILE A 55 -3.40 -8.30 -51.83
CA ILE A 55 -2.90 -7.70 -53.10
C ILE A 55 -2.05 -6.45 -52.87
N GLY A 56 -0.78 -6.52 -53.29
CA GLY A 56 0.12 -5.37 -53.44
C GLY A 56 1.60 -5.74 -53.46
N VAL A 57 2.04 -6.50 -54.46
CA VAL A 57 3.46 -6.66 -54.82
C VAL A 57 3.97 -5.33 -55.39
N VAL A 58 5.01 -4.74 -54.81
CA VAL A 58 5.99 -3.92 -55.56
C VAL A 58 7.36 -4.06 -54.89
N GLU A 59 8.34 -4.28 -55.75
CA GLU A 59 9.73 -4.64 -55.51
C GLU A 59 10.60 -3.50 -54.93
N GLN A 60 11.68 -3.94 -54.30
CA GLN A 60 12.92 -3.23 -53.98
C GLN A 60 13.50 -2.45 -55.19
N PRO A 61 14.35 -1.43 -54.99
CA PRO A 61 15.77 -1.74 -54.82
C PRO A 61 16.53 -0.86 -53.82
N ALA A 62 17.70 -1.39 -53.47
CA ALA A 62 18.67 -0.94 -52.49
C ALA A 62 19.41 0.35 -52.89
N THR A 63 19.83 1.10 -51.87
CA THR A 63 20.96 2.03 -51.95
C THR A 63 21.79 1.93 -50.68
N LEU A 64 22.99 1.35 -50.85
CA LEU A 64 24.17 1.50 -50.00
C LEU A 64 24.53 2.97 -49.86
N LEU A 65 24.82 3.45 -48.64
CA LEU A 65 25.94 4.35 -48.36
C LEU A 65 26.36 4.22 -46.89
N GLU A 66 27.63 3.86 -46.70
CA GLU A 66 28.39 3.90 -45.45
C GLU A 66 28.66 5.36 -45.06
N ILE A 67 28.48 5.70 -43.79
CA ILE A 67 29.27 6.72 -43.10
C ILE A 67 29.58 6.19 -41.70
N GLU A 68 30.87 5.96 -41.46
CA GLU A 68 31.46 5.68 -40.15
C GLU A 68 31.12 6.78 -39.15
N ASN A 69 30.67 6.40 -37.96
CA ASN A 69 31.08 7.07 -36.73
C ASN A 69 31.07 6.05 -35.59
N LYS A 70 32.24 5.91 -34.96
CA LYS A 70 32.48 5.17 -33.73
C LYS A 70 31.62 5.74 -32.61
N GLU A 71 30.75 4.93 -32.04
CA GLU A 71 30.31 5.10 -30.65
C GLU A 71 30.28 3.74 -29.96
N ASP A 72 30.72 3.78 -28.71
CA ASP A 72 31.05 2.65 -27.86
C ASP A 72 29.92 1.63 -27.74
N SER A 73 30.33 0.36 -27.73
CA SER A 73 29.47 -0.80 -27.57
C SER A 73 28.80 -0.81 -26.19
N TYR A 74 27.64 -0.18 -26.08
CA TYR A 74 26.66 -0.57 -25.09
C TYR A 74 25.92 -1.80 -25.62
N SER A 75 25.93 -2.87 -24.84
CA SER A 75 25.20 -4.10 -25.11
C SER A 75 23.70 -3.80 -25.19
N ILE A 76 23.18 -3.58 -26.41
CA ILE A 76 21.76 -3.42 -26.68
C ILE A 76 21.09 -4.78 -26.40
N SER A 77 20.44 -4.87 -25.24
CA SER A 77 19.40 -5.87 -25.00
C SER A 77 18.32 -5.71 -26.09
N PRO A 78 17.74 -6.80 -26.61
CA PRO A 78 16.90 -6.72 -27.80
C PRO A 78 15.71 -5.79 -27.53
N ALA A 79 15.58 -4.75 -28.35
CA ALA A 79 14.48 -3.79 -28.31
C ALA A 79 13.15 -4.56 -28.31
N LYS A 80 12.57 -4.70 -27.12
CA LYS A 80 11.20 -5.21 -26.99
C LYS A 80 10.31 -4.16 -27.63
N ASP A 81 9.68 -4.50 -28.74
CA ASP A 81 8.67 -3.64 -29.37
C ASP A 81 7.47 -3.50 -28.43
N LEU A 82 7.50 -2.46 -27.59
CA LEU A 82 6.48 -2.16 -26.60
C LEU A 82 5.30 -1.38 -27.22
N SER A 83 5.34 -1.06 -28.53
CA SER A 83 4.33 -0.26 -29.23
C SER A 83 2.92 -0.84 -29.10
N ARG A 84 2.81 -2.19 -29.11
CA ARG A 84 1.54 -2.92 -29.02
C ARG A 84 1.13 -3.30 -27.59
N THR A 85 1.92 -2.96 -26.59
CA THR A 85 1.62 -3.27 -25.19
C THR A 85 0.95 -2.09 -24.49
N SER A 86 0.19 -2.39 -23.43
CA SER A 86 -0.41 -1.40 -22.54
C SER A 86 0.32 -1.41 -21.20
N LEU A 87 0.32 -0.29 -20.47
CA LEU A 87 0.95 -0.19 -19.15
C LEU A 87 0.36 -1.21 -18.15
N VAL A 88 -0.93 -1.54 -18.30
CA VAL A 88 -1.59 -2.61 -17.52
C VAL A 88 -0.94 -3.96 -17.80
N SER A 89 -0.86 -4.34 -19.08
CA SER A 89 -0.27 -5.62 -19.49
C SER A 89 1.21 -5.71 -19.10
N TYR A 90 1.95 -4.62 -19.23
CA TYR A 90 3.36 -4.54 -18.87
C TYR A 90 3.57 -4.71 -17.35
N SER A 91 2.85 -3.92 -16.53
CA SER A 91 2.97 -3.99 -15.07
C SER A 91 2.52 -5.32 -14.46
N ASN A 92 1.58 -6.03 -15.11
CA ASN A 92 1.15 -7.36 -14.67
C ASN A 92 2.27 -8.41 -14.75
N GLY A 93 3.24 -8.25 -15.66
CA GLY A 93 4.38 -9.17 -15.80
C GLY A 93 5.34 -9.17 -14.60
N PHE A 94 5.31 -8.12 -13.79
CA PHE A 94 6.18 -7.95 -12.62
C PHE A 94 5.52 -8.39 -11.30
N GLY A 95 4.30 -8.90 -11.34
CA GLY A 95 3.58 -9.35 -10.14
C GLY A 95 3.15 -8.20 -9.22
N LYS A 96 3.30 -8.40 -7.91
CA LYS A 96 2.80 -7.47 -6.90
C LYS A 96 3.76 -6.30 -6.67
N LEU A 97 3.58 -5.25 -7.47
CA LEU A 97 4.36 -4.02 -7.38
C LEU A 97 3.98 -3.16 -6.16
N THR A 98 4.99 -2.68 -5.44
CA THR A 98 4.81 -1.54 -4.51
C THR A 98 4.60 -0.25 -5.30
N GLU A 99 4.11 0.81 -4.65
CA GLU A 99 3.86 2.09 -5.34
C GLU A 99 5.17 2.69 -5.91
N GLN A 100 6.30 2.51 -5.21
CA GLN A 100 7.62 2.96 -5.68
C GLN A 100 8.08 2.14 -6.90
N ASP A 101 7.97 0.81 -6.82
CA ASP A 101 8.33 -0.09 -7.92
C ASP A 101 7.47 0.20 -9.17
N PHE A 102 6.16 0.42 -8.96
CA PHE A 102 5.23 0.73 -10.04
C PHE A 102 5.61 2.02 -10.77
N VAL A 103 5.99 3.08 -10.05
CA VAL A 103 6.38 4.35 -10.68
C VAL A 103 7.67 4.22 -11.48
N LEU A 104 8.67 3.48 -11.00
CA LEU A 104 9.91 3.22 -11.74
C LEU A 104 9.63 2.43 -13.02
N ILE A 105 8.85 1.35 -12.93
CA ILE A 105 8.48 0.50 -14.06
C ILE A 105 7.64 1.28 -15.08
N ALA A 106 6.73 2.14 -14.62
CA ALA A 106 5.93 2.98 -15.50
C ALA A 106 6.77 4.05 -16.21
N ALA A 107 7.69 4.68 -15.50
CA ALA A 107 8.62 5.65 -16.09
C ALA A 107 9.51 4.99 -17.15
N TYR A 108 10.07 3.81 -16.86
CA TYR A 108 10.89 3.05 -17.82
C TYR A 108 10.11 2.63 -19.06
N TYR A 109 8.86 2.19 -18.87
CA TYR A 109 7.97 1.84 -19.97
C TYR A 109 7.66 3.03 -20.89
N GLU A 110 7.42 4.20 -20.31
CA GLU A 110 7.12 5.43 -21.05
C GLU A 110 8.37 5.98 -21.76
N GLU A 111 9.54 5.87 -21.14
CA GLU A 111 10.82 6.20 -21.77
C GLU A 111 11.05 5.31 -23.01
N ASN A 112 10.83 4.01 -22.89
CA ASN A 112 11.02 3.08 -24.01
C ASN A 112 9.93 3.17 -25.10
N LYS A 113 8.70 3.53 -24.73
CA LYS A 113 7.58 3.62 -25.68
C LYS A 113 7.51 4.97 -26.38
N ASN A 114 7.67 6.06 -25.63
CA ASN A 114 7.44 7.42 -26.11
C ASN A 114 8.75 8.24 -26.23
N GLY A 115 9.90 7.70 -25.79
CA GLY A 115 11.17 8.42 -25.79
C GLY A 115 11.24 9.56 -24.76
N ILE A 116 10.30 9.62 -23.82
CA ILE A 116 10.20 10.69 -22.83
C ILE A 116 11.01 10.30 -21.60
N LYS A 117 12.22 10.87 -21.48
CA LYS A 117 13.14 10.60 -20.35
C LYS A 117 12.76 11.34 -19.06
N SER A 118 12.00 12.42 -19.19
CA SER A 118 11.68 13.33 -18.08
C SER A 118 10.22 13.22 -17.69
N PHE A 119 9.93 13.01 -16.40
CA PHE A 119 8.56 12.89 -15.90
C PHE A 119 8.34 13.72 -14.64
N SER A 120 7.11 14.20 -14.46
CA SER A 120 6.71 15.02 -13.32
C SER A 120 5.64 14.32 -12.47
N SER A 121 5.27 14.95 -11.35
CA SER A 121 4.16 14.47 -10.50
C SER A 121 2.82 14.32 -11.23
N GLU A 122 2.62 15.03 -12.34
CA GLU A 122 1.41 14.93 -13.16
C GLU A 122 1.44 13.67 -14.03
N ASN A 123 2.59 13.38 -14.64
CA ASN A 123 2.80 12.14 -15.41
C ASN A 123 2.58 10.91 -14.51
N VAL A 124 3.04 10.96 -13.26
CA VAL A 124 2.78 9.90 -12.28
C VAL A 124 1.28 9.66 -12.07
N LYS A 125 0.45 10.72 -11.99
CA LYS A 125 -1.02 10.56 -11.89
C LYS A 125 -1.60 9.90 -13.14
N GLN A 126 -1.07 10.24 -14.31
CA GLN A 126 -1.46 9.61 -15.57
C GLN A 126 -1.07 8.13 -15.58
N TYR A 127 0.10 7.75 -15.06
CA TYR A 127 0.52 6.34 -14.96
C TYR A 127 -0.48 5.50 -14.16
N TYR A 128 -0.95 5.98 -13.01
CA TYR A 128 -1.99 5.29 -12.23
C TYR A 128 -3.30 5.13 -13.02
N SER A 129 -3.67 6.15 -13.79
CA SER A 129 -4.90 6.15 -14.60
C SER A 129 -4.78 5.17 -15.77
N ASN A 130 -3.65 5.20 -16.48
CA ASN A 130 -3.31 4.31 -17.59
C ASN A 130 -3.21 2.85 -17.14
N ALA A 131 -2.69 2.61 -15.93
CA ALA A 131 -2.60 1.27 -15.33
C ALA A 131 -3.89 0.82 -14.64
N ARG A 132 -4.96 1.63 -14.63
CA ARG A 132 -6.23 1.35 -13.91
C ARG A 132 -6.02 1.00 -12.43
N ARG A 133 -5.01 1.58 -11.78
CA ARG A 133 -4.70 1.40 -10.36
C ARG A 133 -5.33 2.50 -9.51
N LYS A 134 -5.50 2.23 -8.21
CA LYS A 134 -5.96 3.26 -7.26
C LYS A 134 -4.95 4.39 -7.23
N LYS A 135 -5.42 5.63 -7.35
CA LYS A 135 -4.55 6.83 -7.32
C LYS A 135 -3.81 6.90 -5.98
N TYR A 136 -2.50 7.14 -6.04
CA TYR A 136 -1.72 7.40 -4.84
C TYR A 136 -1.96 8.83 -4.34
N SER A 137 -2.13 9.01 -3.03
CA SER A 137 -2.53 10.29 -2.44
C SER A 137 -1.40 11.32 -2.39
N ASN A 138 -0.13 10.90 -2.40
CA ASN A 138 1.00 11.80 -2.16
C ASN A 138 2.17 11.55 -3.11
N ASN A 139 1.98 11.81 -4.41
CA ASN A 139 3.00 11.59 -5.44
C ASN A 139 4.29 12.39 -5.18
N SER A 140 4.19 13.60 -4.62
CA SER A 140 5.36 14.42 -4.31
C SER A 140 6.28 13.76 -3.28
N GLN A 141 5.71 13.16 -2.23
CA GLN A 141 6.50 12.41 -1.25
C GLN A 141 7.14 11.17 -1.87
N LEU A 142 6.39 10.43 -2.70
CA LEU A 142 6.90 9.22 -3.34
C LEU A 142 8.08 9.53 -4.28
N LEU A 143 8.02 10.62 -5.03
CA LEU A 143 9.12 11.08 -5.87
C LEU A 143 10.33 11.51 -5.03
N ASN A 144 10.10 12.21 -3.92
CA ASN A 144 11.19 12.57 -3.01
C ASN A 144 11.87 11.32 -2.41
N ASP A 145 11.09 10.32 -1.98
CA ASP A 145 11.63 9.07 -1.46
C ASP A 145 12.45 8.30 -2.51
N LEU A 146 12.01 8.30 -3.77
CA LEU A 146 12.75 7.71 -4.89
C LEU A 146 14.05 8.47 -5.18
N ALA A 147 14.02 9.80 -5.11
CA ALA A 147 15.20 10.64 -5.30
C ALA A 147 16.23 10.45 -4.18
N GLN A 148 15.77 10.35 -2.93
CA GLN A 148 16.63 10.05 -1.78
C GLN A 148 17.31 8.68 -1.87
N LYS A 149 16.67 7.73 -2.56
CA LYS A 149 17.25 6.40 -2.81
C LYS A 149 18.23 6.38 -3.99
N GLY A 150 18.38 7.47 -4.73
CA GLY A 150 19.24 7.52 -5.91
C GLY A 150 18.66 6.84 -7.16
N LEU A 151 17.39 6.42 -7.13
CA LEU A 151 16.75 5.72 -8.26
C LEU A 151 16.21 6.70 -9.33
N ILE A 152 15.99 7.96 -8.95
CA ILE A 152 15.63 9.05 -9.85
C ILE A 152 16.45 10.28 -9.47
N MET A 153 16.65 11.19 -10.42
CA MET A 153 17.33 12.47 -10.21
C MET A 153 16.58 13.63 -10.84
N ASP A 154 16.84 14.85 -10.36
CA ASP A 154 16.25 16.06 -10.94
C ASP A 154 16.73 16.22 -12.39
N ASP A 155 15.80 16.57 -13.30
CA ASP A 155 16.14 16.83 -14.69
C ASP A 155 16.89 18.17 -14.81
N SER A 156 18.17 18.11 -15.17
CA SER A 156 19.00 19.30 -15.37
C SER A 156 18.57 20.15 -16.57
N ASN A 157 17.84 19.56 -17.53
CA ASN A 157 17.35 20.27 -18.72
C ASN A 157 16.02 20.99 -18.47
N ALA A 158 15.32 20.68 -17.39
CA ALA A 158 14.06 21.31 -17.01
C ALA A 158 14.31 22.40 -15.97
N GLU A 159 14.98 23.49 -16.37
CA GLU A 159 15.26 24.62 -15.47
C GLU A 159 13.97 25.14 -14.80
N LYS A 160 13.86 24.90 -13.48
CA LYS A 160 12.86 25.46 -12.55
C LYS A 160 11.39 25.31 -12.98
N ALA A 161 11.05 24.31 -13.78
CA ALA A 161 9.66 24.00 -14.09
C ALA A 161 8.94 23.50 -12.82
N HIS A 162 7.82 24.15 -12.48
CA HIS A 162 6.86 23.66 -11.49
C HIS A 162 5.70 23.01 -12.25
N PRO A 163 5.38 21.72 -12.02
CA PRO A 163 5.95 20.78 -11.04
C PRO A 163 7.35 20.25 -11.41
N LYS A 164 8.15 19.87 -10.40
CA LYS A 164 9.51 19.32 -10.60
C LYS A 164 9.51 18.12 -11.55
N HIS A 165 10.49 18.07 -12.44
CA HIS A 165 10.75 16.99 -13.38
C HIS A 165 11.91 16.13 -12.90
N TYR A 166 11.77 14.82 -13.08
CA TYR A 166 12.73 13.80 -12.69
C TYR A 166 13.07 12.92 -13.89
N VAL A 167 14.27 12.34 -13.87
CA VAL A 167 14.78 11.36 -14.85
C VAL A 167 15.22 10.11 -14.08
N LEU A 168 15.10 8.93 -14.71
CA LEU A 168 15.64 7.68 -14.15
C LEU A 168 17.17 7.74 -14.15
N THR A 169 17.78 7.37 -13.01
CA THR A 169 19.24 7.20 -12.94
C THR A 169 19.64 5.86 -13.55
N SER A 170 20.94 5.65 -13.80
CA SER A 170 21.46 4.33 -14.20
C SER A 170 21.06 3.24 -13.20
N GLU A 171 21.12 3.54 -11.89
CA GLU A 171 20.69 2.62 -10.83
C GLU A 171 19.18 2.33 -10.90
N GLY A 172 18.35 3.33 -11.23
CA GLY A 172 16.92 3.17 -11.45
C GLY A 172 16.59 2.29 -12.66
N LEU A 173 17.34 2.43 -13.75
CA LEU A 173 17.20 1.60 -14.96
C LEU A 173 17.58 0.15 -14.66
N GLU A 174 18.75 -0.06 -14.05
CA GLU A 174 19.23 -1.39 -13.64
C GLU A 174 18.24 -2.06 -12.67
N TYR A 175 17.64 -1.30 -11.75
CA TYR A 175 16.62 -1.81 -10.83
C TYR A 175 15.39 -2.37 -11.55
N VAL A 176 14.95 -1.71 -12.62
CA VAL A 176 13.78 -2.17 -13.41
C VAL A 176 14.15 -3.37 -14.28
N GLU A 177 15.33 -3.38 -14.89
CA GLU A 177 15.77 -4.48 -15.75
C GLU A 177 16.08 -5.76 -14.98
N SER A 178 16.69 -5.63 -13.81
CA SER A 178 16.96 -6.74 -12.88
C SER A 178 15.79 -7.05 -11.94
N TYR A 179 14.62 -6.42 -12.16
CA TYR A 179 13.48 -6.59 -11.26
C TYR A 179 13.01 -8.05 -11.26
N GLN A 180 13.29 -8.72 -10.15
CA GLN A 180 12.68 -9.99 -9.82
C GLN A 180 11.33 -9.68 -9.17
N PRO A 181 10.21 -10.27 -9.65
CA PRO A 181 8.98 -10.27 -8.90
C PRO A 181 9.32 -10.70 -7.49
N LYS A 182 9.10 -9.80 -6.53
CA LYS A 182 9.12 -10.22 -5.13
C LYS A 182 8.02 -11.28 -5.09
N GLU A 183 8.42 -12.56 -5.04
CA GLU A 183 7.49 -13.65 -4.75
C GLU A 183 6.65 -13.21 -3.57
N ASP A 184 5.46 -13.78 -3.40
CA ASP A 184 4.74 -13.63 -2.16
C ASP A 184 5.61 -14.20 -1.02
N SER A 185 6.66 -13.47 -0.60
CA SER A 185 6.90 -13.18 0.79
C SER A 185 5.51 -12.85 1.24
N GLU A 186 4.91 -13.88 1.87
CA GLU A 186 3.69 -13.84 2.64
C GLU A 186 3.53 -12.39 3.00
N VAL A 187 2.41 -11.78 2.58
CA VAL A 187 1.96 -10.49 3.10
C VAL A 187 2.48 -10.40 4.52
N LYS A 188 3.67 -9.78 4.72
CA LYS A 188 4.24 -9.61 6.05
C LYS A 188 3.27 -8.60 6.53
N SER A 189 2.27 -9.07 7.26
CA SER A 189 0.92 -8.54 7.31
C SER A 189 0.95 -7.21 8.05
N LYS A 190 1.55 -6.21 7.40
CA LYS A 190 2.45 -5.24 8.03
C LYS A 190 3.02 -5.71 9.37
N ALA A 191 3.38 -6.99 9.53
CA ALA A 191 3.26 -7.76 10.78
C ALA A 191 2.78 -6.83 11.90
N THR A 192 1.48 -6.43 11.90
CA THR A 192 0.94 -5.29 12.68
C THR A 192 1.72 -5.34 13.94
N ARG A 193 2.74 -4.45 14.11
CA ARG A 193 3.72 -4.62 15.20
C ARG A 193 2.81 -4.86 16.36
N GLN A 194 2.75 -6.10 16.88
CA GLN A 194 1.81 -6.39 17.93
C GLN A 194 2.31 -5.41 18.95
N ARG A 195 1.53 -4.33 19.13
CA ARG A 195 1.96 -3.18 19.91
C ARG A 195 2.43 -3.87 21.15
N LYS A 196 3.75 -3.86 21.39
CA LYS A 196 4.34 -4.50 22.57
C LYS A 196 3.32 -4.21 23.63
N LYS A 197 2.60 -5.23 24.14
CA LYS A 197 1.50 -4.99 25.07
C LYS A 197 2.17 -4.13 26.11
N LEU A 198 1.86 -2.84 26.06
CA LEU A 198 2.56 -1.87 26.88
C LEU A 198 2.15 -2.38 28.24
N ASP A 199 3.11 -2.84 29.05
CA ASP A 199 2.83 -3.18 30.43
C ASP A 199 1.94 -2.05 30.91
N ARG A 200 0.67 -2.40 31.19
CA ARG A 200 -0.36 -1.41 31.50
C ARG A 200 0.24 -0.69 32.68
N LYS A 201 0.71 0.55 32.49
CA LYS A 201 1.13 1.40 33.59
C LYS A 201 -0.05 1.36 34.53
N SER A 202 0.14 0.77 35.70
CA SER A 202 -0.90 0.51 36.67
C SER A 202 -1.60 1.83 36.93
N SER A 203 -2.79 2.03 36.35
CA SER A 203 -3.60 3.19 36.66
C SER A 203 -4.02 3.04 38.11
N THR A 204 -3.96 4.12 38.87
CA THR A 204 -4.41 4.14 40.28
C THR A 204 -5.89 3.73 40.39
N TYR A 205 -6.63 3.90 39.28
CA TYR A 205 -8.05 3.59 39.17
C TYR A 205 -8.37 2.19 38.61
N ALA A 206 -7.36 1.33 38.39
CA ALA A 206 -7.58 -0.02 37.87
C ALA A 206 -8.43 -0.92 38.79
N SER A 207 -8.51 -0.60 40.09
CA SER A 207 -9.33 -1.31 41.09
C SER A 207 -10.71 -0.70 41.28
N LEU A 208 -11.05 0.39 40.58
CA LEU A 208 -12.32 1.09 40.76
C LEU A 208 -13.43 0.37 39.96
N SER A 209 -14.53 0.01 40.62
CA SER A 209 -15.69 -0.60 39.96
C SER A 209 -16.71 0.46 39.53
N ALA A 210 -17.55 0.14 38.54
CA ALA A 210 -18.68 0.99 38.15
C ALA A 210 -19.68 1.21 39.32
N ASP A 211 -19.76 0.26 40.25
CA ASP A 211 -20.61 0.35 41.44
C ASP A 211 -20.11 1.39 42.45
N ASP A 212 -18.81 1.68 42.46
CA ASP A 212 -18.19 2.68 43.35
C ASP A 212 -18.55 4.13 42.96
N LEU A 213 -18.99 4.35 41.71
CA LEU A 213 -19.18 5.67 41.12
C LEU A 213 -20.62 6.18 41.22
N LYS A 214 -21.49 5.48 41.98
CA LYS A 214 -22.92 5.79 42.17
C LYS A 214 -23.58 6.34 40.89
N LEU A 215 -23.36 5.65 39.78
CA LEU A 215 -23.74 6.11 38.43
C LEU A 215 -25.25 6.37 38.24
N LYS A 216 -26.07 5.94 39.20
CA LYS A 216 -27.53 6.20 39.26
C LYS A 216 -27.88 7.67 39.51
N ASN A 217 -26.98 8.45 40.11
CA ASN A 217 -27.20 9.86 40.43
C ASN A 217 -26.83 10.80 39.27
N TYR A 218 -26.37 10.25 38.15
CA TYR A 218 -25.83 11.01 37.03
C TYR A 218 -26.48 10.58 35.73
N PRO A 219 -26.58 11.47 34.74
CA PRO A 219 -27.10 11.10 33.43
C PRO A 219 -26.20 10.04 32.80
N GLU A 220 -26.81 9.14 32.02
CA GLU A 220 -26.08 8.06 31.38
C GLU A 220 -24.95 8.62 30.51
N ILE A 221 -23.72 8.39 30.94
CA ILE A 221 -22.50 8.87 30.26
C ILE A 221 -22.46 8.37 28.81
N LYS A 222 -23.06 7.20 28.54
CA LYS A 222 -23.14 6.63 27.19
C LYS A 222 -23.98 7.48 26.23
N ASN A 223 -24.98 8.21 26.72
CA ASN A 223 -25.94 8.96 25.90
C ASN A 223 -25.47 10.38 25.54
N GLN A 224 -24.33 10.82 26.07
CA GLN A 224 -23.77 12.12 25.71
C GLN A 224 -23.36 12.17 24.24
N LYS A 225 -23.46 13.35 23.61
CA LYS A 225 -23.30 13.52 22.16
C LYS A 225 -21.83 13.44 21.76
N THR A 226 -20.95 14.05 22.55
CA THR A 226 -19.53 14.13 22.23
C THR A 226 -18.66 13.37 23.21
N PHE A 227 -17.53 12.81 22.73
CA PHE A 227 -16.54 12.18 23.61
C PHE A 227 -16.01 13.15 24.68
N LYS A 228 -15.99 14.46 24.39
CA LYS A 228 -15.65 15.52 25.34
C LYS A 228 -16.61 15.55 26.52
N GLU A 229 -17.91 15.55 26.26
CA GLU A 229 -18.95 15.49 27.32
C GLU A 229 -18.81 14.22 28.15
N LYS A 230 -18.64 13.07 27.49
CA LYS A 230 -18.44 11.77 28.17
C LYS A 230 -17.25 11.83 29.11
N MET A 231 -16.11 12.30 28.62
CA MET A 231 -14.88 12.39 29.39
C MET A 231 -15.01 13.35 30.58
N ILE A 232 -15.53 14.57 30.37
CA ILE A 232 -15.62 15.56 31.44
C ILE A 232 -16.61 15.10 32.52
N LEU A 233 -17.74 14.51 32.14
CA LEU A 233 -18.71 13.96 33.07
C LEU A 233 -18.11 12.81 33.90
N THR A 234 -17.40 11.87 33.27
CA THR A 234 -16.71 10.79 33.98
C THR A 234 -15.72 11.32 35.01
N LEU A 235 -14.88 12.28 34.63
CA LEU A 235 -13.90 12.85 35.56
C LEU A 235 -14.59 13.62 36.69
N TYR A 236 -15.67 14.34 36.38
CA TYR A 236 -16.48 15.03 37.38
C TYR A 236 -17.04 14.05 38.43
N ILE A 237 -17.65 12.94 38.00
CA ILE A 237 -18.19 11.92 38.91
C ILE A 237 -17.10 11.37 39.83
N VAL A 238 -15.93 11.02 39.26
CA VAL A 238 -14.80 10.51 40.06
C VAL A 238 -14.32 11.54 41.09
N THR A 239 -14.33 12.83 40.74
CA THR A 239 -13.97 13.90 41.69
C THR A 239 -15.02 14.15 42.76
N VAL A 240 -16.31 14.08 42.43
CA VAL A 240 -17.41 14.33 43.38
C VAL A 240 -17.57 13.16 44.36
N GLU A 241 -17.41 11.92 43.88
CA GLU A 241 -17.42 10.73 44.73
C GLU A 241 -16.12 10.56 45.54
N GLY A 242 -15.18 11.51 45.44
CA GLY A 242 -13.95 11.54 46.24
C GLY A 242 -12.96 10.41 45.92
N LYS A 243 -13.10 9.76 44.76
CA LYS A 243 -12.28 8.61 44.35
C LYS A 243 -10.95 9.04 43.71
N GLY A 244 -10.81 10.31 43.34
CA GLY A 244 -9.54 10.89 42.92
C GLY A 244 -9.67 12.30 42.34
N GLU A 245 -8.57 13.04 42.38
CA GLU A 245 -8.55 14.47 42.01
C GLU A 245 -7.63 14.79 40.83
N TRP A 246 -6.65 13.91 40.58
CA TRP A 246 -5.66 14.05 39.52
C TRP A 246 -5.74 12.86 38.57
N PHE A 247 -5.70 13.15 37.28
CA PHE A 247 -5.88 12.15 36.22
C PHE A 247 -4.76 12.22 35.20
N SER A 248 -4.03 11.13 35.00
CA SER A 248 -3.16 10.97 33.84
C SER A 248 -3.96 10.54 32.61
N ASN A 249 -3.37 10.67 31.42
CA ASN A 249 -3.99 10.16 30.19
C ASN A 249 -4.32 8.66 30.27
N ALA A 250 -3.48 7.88 30.95
CA ALA A 250 -3.68 6.44 31.14
C ALA A 250 -4.86 6.17 32.09
N ASP A 251 -5.01 6.98 33.14
CA ASP A 251 -6.13 6.89 34.07
C ASP A 251 -7.45 7.18 33.37
N VAL A 252 -7.52 8.27 32.60
CA VAL A 252 -8.73 8.60 31.83
C VAL A 252 -9.06 7.49 30.84
N GLN A 253 -8.04 6.92 30.19
CA GLN A 253 -8.25 5.80 29.29
C GLN A 253 -8.83 4.59 30.03
N CYS A 254 -8.29 4.22 31.19
CA CYS A 254 -8.79 3.13 32.02
C CYS A 254 -10.23 3.38 32.51
N LEU A 255 -10.53 4.58 33.03
CA LEU A 255 -11.89 4.96 33.44
C LEU A 255 -12.89 4.83 32.28
N MET A 256 -12.49 5.24 31.07
CA MET A 256 -13.38 5.19 29.92
C MET A 256 -13.52 3.78 29.34
N THR A 257 -12.45 3.00 29.23
CA THR A 257 -12.48 1.68 28.60
C THR A 257 -12.89 0.58 29.56
N ASP A 258 -12.29 0.54 30.75
CA ASP A 258 -12.37 -0.61 31.64
C ASP A 258 -13.60 -0.49 32.56
N ILE A 259 -13.95 0.73 32.98
CA ILE A 259 -15.13 0.96 33.84
C ILE A 259 -16.39 1.19 33.00
N LEU A 260 -16.32 2.04 31.98
CA LEU A 260 -17.50 2.45 31.19
C LEU A 260 -17.71 1.65 29.91
N GLY A 261 -16.72 0.85 29.48
CA GLY A 261 -16.78 0.08 28.22
C GLY A 261 -16.78 0.96 26.96
N LEU A 262 -16.32 2.22 27.06
CA LEU A 262 -16.29 3.16 25.96
C LEU A 262 -14.96 3.10 25.21
N SER A 263 -15.03 3.14 23.87
CA SER A 263 -13.82 3.21 23.05
C SER A 263 -13.10 4.54 23.29
N SER A 264 -11.92 4.48 23.87
CA SER A 264 -11.08 5.66 24.14
C SER A 264 -9.74 5.55 23.43
N SER A 265 -9.24 6.68 22.96
CA SER A 265 -7.92 6.80 22.33
C SER A 265 -7.12 7.86 23.05
N GLU A 266 -5.88 7.53 23.42
CA GLU A 266 -4.93 8.43 24.08
C GLU A 266 -4.77 9.77 23.33
N LYS A 267 -4.82 9.74 21.99
CA LYS A 267 -4.77 10.95 21.15
C LYS A 267 -5.99 11.86 21.36
N ILE A 268 -7.18 11.28 21.50
CA ILE A 268 -8.43 12.04 21.68
C ILE A 268 -8.43 12.68 23.08
N ILE A 269 -8.04 11.92 24.11
CA ILE A 269 -7.90 12.42 25.49
C ILE A 269 -6.90 13.57 25.54
N SER A 270 -5.70 13.38 24.98
CA SER A 270 -4.65 14.41 24.96
C SER A 270 -5.11 15.67 24.24
N ASN A 271 -5.83 15.52 23.13
CA ASN A 271 -6.37 16.65 22.37
C ASN A 271 -7.43 17.43 23.15
N ILE A 272 -8.25 16.76 23.97
CA ILE A 272 -9.24 17.43 24.83
C ILE A 272 -8.55 18.27 25.90
N PHE A 273 -7.52 17.73 26.56
CA PHE A 273 -6.72 18.50 27.51
C PHE A 273 -6.02 19.68 26.84
N TYR A 274 -5.45 19.47 25.64
CA TYR A 274 -4.77 20.54 24.90
C TYR A 274 -5.71 21.66 24.44
N LYS A 275 -6.92 21.33 23.98
CA LYS A 275 -7.90 22.32 23.50
C LYS A 275 -8.59 23.08 24.63
N ASN A 276 -8.78 22.46 25.79
CA ASN A 276 -9.50 23.05 26.93
C ASN A 276 -8.56 23.33 28.11
N LYS A 277 -7.37 23.90 27.87
CA LYS A 277 -6.35 24.14 28.92
C LYS A 277 -6.88 24.96 30.10
N SER A 278 -7.80 25.90 29.87
CA SER A 278 -8.40 26.72 30.93
C SER A 278 -9.32 25.93 31.88
N TRP A 279 -9.71 24.72 31.51
CA TRP A 279 -10.61 23.86 32.28
C TRP A 279 -9.85 22.88 33.18
N PHE A 280 -8.52 22.80 33.03
CA PHE A 280 -7.69 21.83 33.76
C PHE A 280 -6.44 22.46 34.33
N LYS A 281 -6.13 22.15 35.59
CA LYS A 281 -4.79 22.38 36.15
C LYS A 281 -3.90 21.24 35.71
N SER A 282 -2.77 21.55 35.07
CA SER A 282 -1.80 20.54 34.62
C SER A 282 -0.59 20.58 35.55
N GLU A 283 -0.18 19.42 36.04
CA GLU A 283 1.00 19.24 36.88
C GLU A 283 1.82 18.07 36.34
N GLN A 284 3.12 18.07 36.61
CA GLN A 284 3.98 16.97 36.18
C GLN A 284 3.69 15.74 37.07
N ASP A 285 3.53 14.59 36.45
CA ASP A 285 3.20 13.35 37.17
C ASP A 285 4.37 13.01 38.14
N PRO A 286 4.11 12.85 39.45
CA PRO A 286 5.14 12.53 40.44
C PRO A 286 5.84 11.20 40.15
N THR A 287 5.14 10.28 39.47
CA THR A 287 5.63 8.95 39.10
C THR A 287 6.39 8.94 37.77
N ASN A 288 6.16 9.92 36.89
CA ASN A 288 6.77 9.97 35.57
C ASN A 288 6.99 11.41 35.09
N LYS A 289 8.24 11.88 35.16
CA LYS A 289 8.65 13.21 34.69
C LYS A 289 8.35 13.51 33.21
N LYS A 290 7.98 12.53 32.40
CA LYS A 290 7.56 12.74 30.99
C LYS A 290 6.04 12.82 30.79
N ALA A 291 5.25 12.63 31.84
CA ALA A 291 3.78 12.67 31.79
C ALA A 291 3.23 13.84 32.62
N TYR A 292 2.04 14.27 32.25
CA TYR A 292 1.28 15.29 32.97
C TYR A 292 0.02 14.67 33.54
N THR A 293 -0.33 15.09 34.75
CA THR A 293 -1.61 14.83 35.39
C THR A 293 -2.47 16.08 35.33
N HIS A 294 -3.77 15.88 35.15
CA HIS A 294 -4.75 16.94 34.99
C HIS A 294 -5.78 16.88 36.12
N LYS A 295 -6.09 18.03 36.71
CA LYS A 295 -7.14 18.21 37.72
C LYS A 295 -8.22 19.14 37.18
N LEU A 296 -9.49 18.83 37.43
CA LEU A 296 -10.61 19.64 36.97
C LEU A 296 -10.67 20.98 37.72
N LEU A 297 -10.77 22.06 36.97
CA LEU A 297 -11.05 23.40 37.49
C LEU A 297 -12.56 23.67 37.49
N GLN A 298 -12.96 24.80 38.10
CA GLN A 298 -14.37 25.17 38.22
C GLN A 298 -15.09 25.20 36.86
N GLY A 299 -14.47 25.73 35.81
CA GLY A 299 -15.08 25.75 34.46
C GLY A 299 -15.37 24.36 33.87
N ALA A 300 -14.60 23.32 34.23
CA ALA A 300 -14.92 21.95 33.84
C ALA A 300 -16.10 21.39 34.65
N LYS A 301 -16.18 21.74 35.94
CA LYS A 301 -17.25 21.31 36.85
C LYS A 301 -18.58 21.95 36.48
N ASP A 302 -18.59 23.24 36.19
CA ASP A 302 -19.77 23.97 35.73
C ASP A 302 -20.29 23.39 34.40
N PHE A 303 -19.37 23.04 33.48
CA PHE A 303 -19.75 22.37 32.24
C PHE A 303 -20.36 20.99 32.50
N ALA A 304 -19.77 20.17 33.38
CA ALA A 304 -20.34 18.88 33.75
C ALA A 304 -21.74 19.04 34.38
N GLN A 305 -21.93 20.04 35.24
CA GLN A 305 -23.22 20.32 35.86
C GLN A 305 -24.26 20.80 34.84
N SER A 306 -23.87 21.62 33.86
CA SER A 306 -24.76 22.01 32.75
C SER A 306 -25.24 20.82 31.93
N ILE A 307 -24.41 19.78 31.79
CA ILE A 307 -24.79 18.53 31.13
C ILE A 307 -25.88 17.81 31.94
N ILE A 308 -25.71 17.72 33.26
CA ILE A 308 -26.69 17.10 34.17
C ILE A 308 -28.03 17.83 34.08
N GLU A 309 -28.01 19.15 34.22
CA GLU A 309 -29.21 20.00 34.17
C GLU A 309 -29.92 19.97 32.80
N SER A 310 -29.16 19.76 31.72
CA SER A 310 -29.73 19.67 30.36
C SER A 310 -30.47 18.36 30.08
N VAL A 311 -30.23 17.31 30.88
CA VAL A 311 -30.88 16.00 30.74
C VAL A 311 -32.14 15.90 31.62
N GLU A 312 -32.25 16.72 32.67
CA GLU A 312 -33.43 16.81 33.54
C GLU A 312 -34.57 17.67 32.95
N LYS A 313 -34.32 18.40 31.85
CA LYS A 313 -35.32 19.18 31.11
C LYS A 313 -35.84 18.43 29.88
#